data_AF-A0A6V7NTI8-F1
#
_entry.id   AF-A0A6V7NTI8-F1
#
_cell.length_a   1.000
_cell.length_b   1.000
_cell.length_c   1.000
_cell.angle_alpha   90.00
_cell.angle_beta   90.00
_cell.angle_gamma   90.00
#
_symmetry.space_group_name_H-M   'P 1'
#
loop_
_entity.id
_entity.type
_entity.pdbx_description
1 polymer ?
#
loop_
_entity_poly.entity_id
_entity_poly.type
_entity_poly.pdbx_seq_one_letter_code
_entity_poly.pdbx_strand_id
1 'polypeptide(L)'
;MYAAQTEEAAAAEDVVAGIILFDGIRVRALFDNGASHSFIDRLFAELYGIPLVSLLHPENVVVPDHILDIREYSPSCPVRVGDWIMPIDLLALRKLEDFDMVLGMDWLTKYYATIDCKIARLLLENWGRLRWYLVDAGVRCLR
;
A
#
# COMPACT_ATOMS: atom_id res chain seq x y z
N MET A 1 47.02 2.21 21.33
CA MET A 1 45.97 1.18 21.30
C MET A 1 44.81 1.76 20.52
N TYR A 2 44.41 1.10 19.44
CA TYR A 2 43.28 1.47 18.59
C TYR A 2 42.06 0.65 19.03
N ALA A 3 40.89 1.27 19.11
CA ALA A 3 39.55 0.70 18.88
C ALA A 3 38.54 1.72 19.42
N ALA A 4 38.05 2.60 18.57
CA ALA A 4 36.85 2.43 17.75
C ALA A 4 35.67 3.15 18.44
N GLN A 5 35.52 4.43 18.10
CA GLN A 5 34.24 5.10 18.19
C GLN A 5 33.28 4.30 17.31
N THR A 6 32.33 3.60 17.90
CA THR A 6 31.17 3.13 17.17
C THR A 6 30.31 4.35 16.91
N GLU A 7 30.55 5.01 15.77
CA GLU A 7 29.48 5.68 15.04
C GLU A 7 28.49 4.57 14.66
N GLU A 8 27.56 4.30 15.56
CA GLU A 8 26.36 3.54 15.23
C GLU A 8 25.45 4.48 14.46
N ALA A 9 25.82 4.72 13.20
CA ALA A 9 24.88 5.13 12.17
C ALA A 9 23.94 3.94 11.92
N ALA A 10 23.05 3.68 12.88
CA ALA A 10 21.84 2.94 12.60
C ALA A 10 21.05 3.82 11.63
N ALA A 11 21.14 3.46 10.35
CA ALA A 11 20.36 4.02 9.27
C ALA A 11 18.92 4.21 9.76
N ALA A 12 18.37 5.40 9.52
CA ALA A 12 17.01 5.80 9.85
C ALA A 12 16.07 4.59 9.76
N GLU A 13 15.59 4.13 10.91
CA GLU A 13 14.68 2.99 10.99
C GLU A 13 13.49 3.29 10.07
N ASP A 14 13.32 2.46 9.03
CA ASP A 14 12.28 2.55 7.99
C ASP A 14 10.89 2.32 8.61
N VAL A 15 10.40 3.28 9.38
CA VAL A 15 9.04 3.34 9.92
C VAL A 15 8.11 3.78 8.80
N VAL A 16 7.59 2.81 8.04
CA VAL A 16 6.49 2.97 7.09
C VAL A 16 5.18 2.88 7.86
N ALA A 17 4.93 3.80 8.80
CA ALA A 17 3.54 4.20 9.05
C ALA A 17 2.83 4.19 7.74
N GLY A 18 1.74 3.43 7.59
CA GLY A 18 1.11 3.17 6.30
C GLY A 18 0.95 4.46 5.52
N ILE A 19 2.01 4.88 4.82
CA ILE A 19 2.40 6.18 4.27
C ILE A 19 3.52 5.78 3.33
N ILE A 20 3.11 5.48 2.11
CA ILE A 20 4.01 5.12 1.03
C ILE A 20 4.10 6.30 0.06
N LEU A 21 5.06 6.26 -0.85
CA LEU A 21 5.17 7.29 -1.87
C LEU A 21 4.42 6.85 -3.12
N PHE A 22 3.43 7.63 -3.54
CA PHE A 22 2.80 7.53 -4.85
C PHE A 22 3.26 8.72 -5.67
N ASP A 23 4.13 8.50 -6.65
CA ASP A 23 4.66 9.60 -7.49
C ASP A 23 5.22 10.81 -6.69
N GLY A 24 5.83 10.54 -5.53
CA GLY A 24 6.35 11.58 -4.64
C GLY A 24 5.34 12.18 -3.65
N ILE A 25 4.05 11.85 -3.77
CA ILE A 25 3.00 12.18 -2.81
C ILE A 25 3.04 11.16 -1.67
N ARG A 26 2.94 11.63 -0.42
CA ARG A 26 2.79 10.77 0.76
C ARG A 26 1.34 10.29 0.84
N VAL A 27 1.13 8.98 0.84
CA VAL A 27 -0.21 8.38 0.79
C VAL A 27 -0.41 7.43 1.94
N ARG A 28 -1.42 7.68 2.78
CA ARG A 28 -1.72 6.76 3.88
C ARG A 28 -2.27 5.44 3.34
N ALA A 29 -1.49 4.37 3.43
CA ALA A 29 -1.81 3.07 2.87
C ALA A 29 -2.12 2.02 3.95
N LEU A 30 -3.21 1.29 3.76
CA LEU A 30 -3.53 0.09 4.52
C LEU A 30 -3.10 -1.16 3.73
N PHE A 31 -2.25 -2.01 4.28
CA PHE A 31 -2.00 -3.34 3.76
C PHE A 31 -3.04 -4.31 4.34
N ASP A 32 -3.99 -4.76 3.51
CA ASP A 32 -5.16 -5.51 3.96
C ASP A 32 -5.24 -6.88 3.27
N ASN A 33 -4.91 -7.95 3.99
CA ASN A 33 -5.06 -9.31 3.46
C ASN A 33 -6.53 -9.76 3.32
N GLY A 34 -7.48 -8.98 3.85
CA GLY A 34 -8.91 -9.20 3.72
C GLY A 34 -9.54 -8.50 2.52
N ALA A 35 -8.82 -7.60 1.86
CA ALA A 35 -9.26 -6.97 0.64
C ALA A 35 -8.79 -7.80 -0.58
N SER A 36 -9.71 -8.17 -1.47
CA SER A 36 -9.35 -8.88 -2.70
C SER A 36 -8.65 -7.99 -3.73
N HIS A 37 -9.02 -6.70 -3.75
CA HIS A 37 -8.51 -5.70 -4.67
C HIS A 37 -7.81 -4.57 -3.92
N SER A 38 -7.00 -3.81 -4.63
CA SER A 38 -6.40 -2.58 -4.15
C SER A 38 -7.24 -1.37 -4.55
N PHE A 39 -7.26 -0.36 -3.68
CA PHE A 39 -8.14 0.79 -3.79
C PHE A 39 -7.40 2.10 -3.57
N ILE A 40 -7.90 3.16 -4.19
CA ILE A 40 -7.52 4.54 -3.89
C ILE A 40 -8.75 5.35 -3.49
N ASP A 41 -8.59 6.24 -2.52
CA ASP A 41 -9.65 7.18 -2.18
C ASP A 41 -9.85 8.14 -3.35
N ARG A 42 -11.08 8.22 -3.85
CA ARG A 42 -11.41 8.99 -5.05
C ARG A 42 -11.19 10.49 -4.81
N LEU A 43 -11.52 11.01 -3.64
CA LEU A 43 -11.33 12.44 -3.34
C LEU A 43 -9.85 12.76 -3.22
N PHE A 44 -9.05 11.84 -2.65
CA PHE A 44 -7.60 11.93 -2.66
C PHE A 44 -7.05 11.96 -4.08
N ALA A 45 -7.50 11.06 -4.96
CA ALA A 45 -7.07 11.03 -6.35
C ALA A 45 -7.40 12.34 -7.08
N GLU A 46 -8.62 12.86 -6.93
CA GLU A 46 -9.05 14.13 -7.51
C GLU A 46 -8.21 15.31 -6.98
N LEU A 47 -7.93 15.35 -5.67
CA LEU A 47 -7.17 16.43 -5.02
C LEU A 47 -5.73 16.53 -5.54
N TYR A 48 -5.08 15.38 -5.76
CA TYR A 48 -3.69 15.32 -6.22
C TYR A 48 -3.55 15.15 -7.74
N GLY A 49 -4.65 15.21 -8.50
CA GLY A 49 -4.63 15.09 -9.95
C GLY A 49 -4.21 13.70 -10.45
N ILE A 50 -4.44 12.66 -9.65
CA ILE A 50 -4.19 11.27 -10.04
C ILE A 50 -5.24 10.87 -11.09
N PRO A 51 -4.82 10.37 -12.27
CA PRO A 51 -5.77 10.02 -13.33
C PRO A 51 -6.75 8.93 -12.92
N LEU A 52 -8.04 9.20 -13.11
CA LEU A 52 -9.11 8.21 -13.00
C LEU A 52 -9.71 7.96 -14.38
N VAL A 53 -9.82 6.70 -14.76
CA VAL A 53 -10.41 6.28 -16.05
C VAL A 53 -11.60 5.38 -15.81
N SER A 54 -12.58 5.41 -16.71
CA SER A 54 -13.76 4.57 -16.61
C SER A 54 -13.43 3.11 -16.91
N LEU A 55 -13.97 2.20 -16.09
CA LEU A 55 -13.97 0.78 -16.36
C LEU A 55 -14.95 0.46 -17.51
N LEU A 56 -14.54 -0.44 -18.41
CA LEU A 56 -15.43 -0.96 -19.47
C LEU A 56 -16.61 -1.73 -18.88
N HIS A 57 -16.35 -2.48 -17.80
CA HIS A 57 -17.35 -3.22 -17.05
C HIS A 57 -17.20 -2.82 -15.58
N PRO A 58 -18.26 -2.35 -14.91
CA PRO A 58 -18.18 -2.03 -13.49
C PRO A 58 -17.80 -3.24 -12.64
N GLU A 59 -17.01 -3.00 -11.60
CA GLU A 59 -16.58 -4.02 -10.64
C GLU A 59 -17.46 -4.00 -9.40
N ASN A 60 -17.96 -5.17 -9.00
CA ASN A 60 -18.75 -5.30 -7.78
C ASN A 60 -17.84 -5.71 -6.62
N VAL A 61 -17.64 -4.79 -5.68
CA VAL A 61 -16.81 -5.02 -4.50
C VAL A 61 -17.72 -5.30 -3.31
N VAL A 62 -17.54 -6.48 -2.71
CA VAL A 62 -18.25 -6.86 -1.47
C VAL A 62 -17.52 -6.24 -0.29
N VAL A 63 -18.22 -5.40 0.47
CA VAL A 63 -17.79 -4.89 1.76
C VAL A 63 -18.74 -5.45 2.85
N PRO A 64 -18.39 -5.40 4.14
CA PRO A 64 -19.12 -6.13 5.18
C PRO A 64 -20.65 -5.95 5.19
N ASP A 65 -21.14 -4.74 4.89
CA ASP A 65 -22.57 -4.42 5.01
C ASP A 65 -23.31 -4.24 3.66
N HIS A 66 -22.58 -4.22 2.53
CA HIS A 66 -23.17 -3.91 1.21
C HIS A 66 -22.23 -4.27 0.05
N ILE A 67 -22.75 -4.17 -1.17
CA ILE A 67 -21.97 -4.31 -2.41
C ILE A 67 -21.82 -2.90 -3.01
N LEU A 68 -20.59 -2.54 -3.37
CA LEU A 68 -20.25 -1.29 -4.03
C LEU A 68 -20.03 -1.54 -5.52
N ASP A 69 -20.67 -0.71 -6.35
CA ASP A 69 -20.47 -0.68 -7.81
C ASP A 69 -19.36 0.31 -8.16
N ILE A 70 -18.19 -0.19 -8.54
CA ILE A 70 -17.01 0.62 -8.88
C ILE A 70 -16.92 0.79 -10.38
N ARG A 71 -16.76 2.04 -10.82
CA ARG A 71 -16.81 2.41 -12.25
C ARG A 71 -15.54 3.09 -12.76
N GLU A 72 -14.63 3.39 -11.86
CA GLU A 72 -13.41 4.13 -12.15
C GLU A 72 -12.22 3.45 -11.50
N TYR A 73 -11.07 3.55 -12.14
CA TYR A 73 -9.81 3.06 -11.59
C TYR A 73 -8.66 3.95 -12.06
N SER A 74 -7.54 3.88 -11.34
CA SER A 74 -6.27 4.50 -11.73
C SER A 74 -5.31 3.41 -12.21
N PRO A 75 -4.90 3.42 -13.49
CA PRO A 75 -4.03 2.38 -14.05
C PRO A 75 -2.56 2.61 -13.70
N SER A 76 -1.82 1.51 -13.48
CA SER A 76 -0.35 1.49 -13.39
C SER A 76 0.25 2.47 -12.37
N CYS A 77 -0.44 2.63 -11.24
CA CYS A 77 -0.05 3.47 -10.11
C CYS A 77 1.32 3.08 -9.55
N PRO A 78 2.35 3.95 -9.62
CA PRO A 78 3.71 3.63 -9.18
C PRO A 78 3.83 3.75 -7.65
N VAL A 79 3.37 2.74 -6.94
CA VAL A 79 3.49 2.64 -5.49
C VAL A 79 4.96 2.39 -5.12
N ARG A 80 5.54 3.25 -4.28
CA ARG A 80 6.92 3.12 -3.82
C ARG A 80 6.98 2.81 -2.33
N VAL A 81 7.62 1.68 -2.00
CA VAL A 81 7.93 1.22 -0.64
C VAL A 81 9.45 1.16 -0.50
N GLY A 82 10.02 2.00 0.37
CA GLY A 82 11.47 2.23 0.40
C GLY A 82 12.01 2.71 -0.96
N ASP A 83 12.94 1.96 -1.53
CA ASP A 83 13.55 2.18 -2.85
C ASP A 83 12.87 1.38 -3.98
N TRP A 84 11.84 0.59 -3.67
CA TRP A 84 11.18 -0.28 -4.65
C TRP A 84 9.91 0.36 -5.20
N ILE A 85 9.76 0.36 -6.53
CA ILE A 85 8.55 0.81 -7.22
C ILE A 85 7.78 -0.45 -7.67
N MET A 86 6.52 -0.54 -7.26
CA MET A 86 5.64 -1.70 -7.39
C MET A 86 4.29 -1.32 -7.98
N PRO A 87 4.20 -1.18 -9.32
CA PRO A 87 3.00 -0.67 -9.98
C PRO A 87 1.76 -1.54 -9.80
N ILE A 88 0.57 -0.94 -9.69
CA ILE A 88 -0.71 -1.65 -9.57
C ILE A 88 -1.86 -0.82 -10.14
N ASP A 89 -2.95 -1.47 -10.51
CA ASP A 89 -4.19 -0.78 -10.85
C ASP A 89 -5.01 -0.59 -9.57
N LEU A 90 -5.50 0.62 -9.31
CA LEU A 90 -6.25 0.94 -8.09
C LEU A 90 -7.70 1.26 -8.41
N LEU A 91 -8.63 0.49 -7.86
CA LEU A 91 -10.06 0.79 -7.97
C LEU A 91 -10.41 2.05 -7.16
N ALA A 92 -11.21 2.95 -7.72
CA ALA A 92 -11.54 4.22 -7.08
C ALA A 92 -12.74 4.07 -6.14
N LEU A 93 -12.51 4.24 -4.82
CA LEU A 93 -13.55 4.18 -3.80
C LEU A 93 -13.79 5.57 -3.21
N ARG A 94 -15.06 5.94 -2.98
CA ARG A 94 -15.40 7.27 -2.47
C ARG A 94 -15.02 7.53 -1.01
N LYS A 95 -14.73 6.49 -0.23
CA LYS A 95 -14.36 6.62 1.18
C LYS A 95 -13.56 5.42 1.64
N LEU A 96 -12.31 5.65 2.00
CA LEU A 96 -11.42 4.69 2.66
C LEU A 96 -11.17 5.01 4.15
N GLU A 97 -12.07 5.81 4.74
CA GLU A 97 -12.02 6.27 6.14
C GLU A 97 -10.71 7.01 6.46
N ASP A 98 -9.81 6.36 7.20
CA ASP A 98 -8.55 6.92 7.68
C ASP A 98 -7.38 6.72 6.72
N PHE A 99 -7.60 6.03 5.60
CA PHE A 99 -6.59 5.73 4.61
C PHE A 99 -6.87 6.42 3.28
N ASP A 100 -5.80 6.72 2.57
CA ASP A 100 -5.84 7.30 1.21
C ASP A 100 -5.74 6.18 0.15
N MET A 101 -5.21 5.01 0.52
CA MET A 101 -5.02 3.84 -0.33
C MET A 101 -5.19 2.55 0.49
N VAL A 102 -5.70 1.49 -0.14
CA VAL A 102 -5.67 0.12 0.39
C VAL A 102 -4.91 -0.75 -0.60
N LEU A 103 -3.93 -1.51 -0.13
CA LEU A 103 -3.20 -2.52 -0.90
C LEU A 103 -3.71 -3.90 -0.48
N GLY A 104 -4.54 -4.47 -1.34
CA GLY A 104 -5.19 -5.76 -1.14
C GLY A 104 -4.37 -6.93 -1.66
N MET A 105 -5.00 -8.10 -1.70
CA MET A 105 -4.41 -9.37 -2.10
C MET A 105 -3.89 -9.37 -3.54
N ASP A 106 -4.49 -8.61 -4.46
CA ASP A 106 -3.97 -8.40 -5.82
C ASP A 106 -2.55 -7.80 -5.83
N TRP A 107 -2.28 -6.81 -4.98
CA TRP A 107 -0.95 -6.24 -4.81
C TRP A 107 -0.03 -7.17 -4.00
N LEU A 108 -0.54 -7.67 -2.87
CA LEU A 108 0.25 -8.51 -1.95
C LEU A 108 0.75 -9.78 -2.65
N THR A 109 -0.11 -10.46 -3.41
CA THR A 109 0.30 -11.68 -4.13
C THR A 109 1.22 -11.39 -5.32
N LYS A 110 0.99 -10.28 -6.03
CA LYS A 110 1.86 -9.86 -7.15
C LYS A 110 3.31 -9.63 -6.72
N TYR A 111 3.52 -9.15 -5.49
CA TYR A 111 4.86 -8.83 -4.96
C TYR A 111 5.30 -9.74 -3.80
N TYR A 112 4.68 -10.91 -3.68
CA TYR A 112 4.97 -11.93 -2.65
C TYR A 112 5.08 -11.35 -1.24
N ALA A 113 4.22 -10.37 -0.96
CA ALA A 113 4.23 -9.63 0.28
C ALA A 113 3.72 -10.51 1.43
N THR A 114 4.45 -10.53 2.54
CA THR A 114 4.02 -11.19 3.78
C THR A 114 3.85 -10.15 4.87
N ILE A 115 2.68 -10.16 5.51
CA ILE A 115 2.32 -9.25 6.59
C ILE A 115 2.55 -9.95 7.93
N ASP A 116 3.38 -9.38 8.80
CA ASP A 116 3.47 -9.77 10.22
C ASP A 116 2.66 -8.79 11.08
N CYS A 117 1.45 -9.21 11.43
CA CYS A 117 0.52 -8.42 12.23
C CYS A 117 0.89 -8.31 13.72
N LYS A 118 1.80 -9.14 14.24
CA LYS A 118 2.16 -9.07 15.67
C LYS A 118 3.04 -7.87 15.98
N ILE A 119 3.91 -7.54 15.04
CA ILE A 119 4.91 -6.47 15.18
C ILE A 119 4.78 -5.41 14.09
N ALA A 120 3.68 -5.45 13.34
CA ALA A 120 3.36 -4.55 12.23
C ALA A 120 4.56 -4.41 11.28
N ARG A 121 4.83 -5.47 10.51
CA ARG A 121 5.89 -5.48 9.48
C ARG A 121 5.38 -6.02 8.17
N LEU A 122 6.01 -5.54 7.09
CA LEU A 122 5.80 -6.03 5.73
C LEU A 122 7.12 -6.58 5.20
N LEU A 123 7.13 -7.87 4.84
CA LEU A 123 8.17 -8.47 4.02
C LEU A 123 7.76 -8.33 2.56
N LEU A 124 8.63 -7.76 1.75
CA LEU A 124 8.43 -7.72 0.30
C LEU A 124 9.52 -8.51 -0.40
N GLU A 125 9.15 -9.11 -1.54
CA GLU A 125 10.11 -9.68 -2.48
C GLU A 125 10.12 -8.85 -3.78
N ASN A 126 11.31 -8.48 -4.24
CA ASN A 126 11.48 -7.86 -5.54
C ASN A 126 12.74 -8.40 -6.22
N TRP A 127 12.59 -9.03 -7.38
CA TRP A 127 13.68 -9.67 -8.14
C TRP A 127 14.59 -10.58 -7.29
N GLY A 128 13.98 -11.43 -6.45
CA GLY A 128 14.68 -12.36 -5.58
C GLY A 128 15.37 -11.73 -4.37
N ARG A 129 15.14 -10.43 -4.10
CA ARG A 129 15.60 -9.76 -2.88
C ARG A 129 14.44 -9.65 -1.92
N LEU A 130 14.70 -9.99 -0.66
CA LEU A 130 13.75 -9.86 0.44
C LEU A 130 14.11 -8.66 1.31
N ARG A 131 13.13 -7.82 1.66
CA ARG A 131 13.33 -6.72 2.62
C ARG A 131 12.13 -6.57 3.55
N TRP A 132 12.42 -6.34 4.82
CA TRP A 132 11.44 -5.98 5.84
C TRP A 132 11.28 -4.46 5.94
N TYR A 133 10.04 -4.02 6.06
CA TYR A 133 9.64 -2.64 6.33
C TYR A 133 8.81 -2.63 7.62
N LEU A 134 9.12 -1.71 8.54
CA LEU A 134 8.25 -1.48 9.71
C LEU A 134 7.02 -0.74 9.23
N VAL A 135 5.85 -1.06 9.78
CA VAL A 135 4.62 -0.33 9.46
C VAL A 135 3.91 0.18 10.70
N ASP A 136 3.71 1.50 10.82
CA ASP A 136 2.94 2.10 11.93
C ASP A 136 1.44 1.96 11.62
N ALA A 137 0.77 1.07 12.37
CA ALA A 137 -0.67 0.79 12.36
C ALA A 137 -1.35 0.45 11.01
N GLY A 138 -0.68 0.60 9.86
CA GLY A 138 -1.22 0.45 8.50
C GLY A 138 -1.35 -1.00 8.03
N VAL A 139 -1.64 -1.93 8.93
CA VAL A 139 -1.77 -3.35 8.64
C VAL A 139 -3.07 -3.90 9.20
N ARG A 140 -3.77 -4.68 8.37
CA ARG A 140 -4.93 -5.46 8.77
C ARG A 140 -4.74 -6.93 8.39
N CYS A 141 -4.81 -7.79 9.41
CA CYS A 141 -4.99 -9.23 9.23
C CYS A 141 -6.43 -9.61 9.56
N LEU A 142 -7.12 -10.28 8.64
CA LEU A 142 -8.25 -11.12 9.02
C LEU A 142 -7.74 -12.25 9.95
N ARG A 143 -8.52 -12.53 11.00
CA ARG A 143 -8.28 -13.66 11.92
C ARG A 143 -8.88 -14.95 11.37
#